data_AF-A0A9X8YNR1-F1
#
_entry.id   AF-A0A9X8YNR1-F1
#
_cell.length_a   1.000
_cell.length_b   1.000
_cell.length_c   1.000
_cell.angle_alpha   90.00
_cell.angle_beta   90.00
_cell.angle_gamma   90.00
#
_symmetry.space_group_name_H-M   'P 1'
#
loop_
_entity.id
_entity.type
_entity.pdbx_description
1 polymer ?
#
loop_
_entity_poly.entity_id
_entity_poly.type
_entity_poly.pdbx_seq_one_letter_code
_entity_poly.pdbx_strand_id
1 'polypeptide(L)'
;ADRCLSCGNPYCEWKCPVHNYIPNWLKLANEGRIMEAADLAHQTNSLPEVCGRVCPQDRLCEGSCTLNDEFGAVTIGNIERYISDKAIEMGWKPDMSHVQPTGKRVAIVGAGPAG
;
A
#
# COMPACT_ATOMS: atom_id res chain seq x y z
N ALA A 1 5.57 -6.90 11.26
CA ALA A 1 5.57 -7.35 9.84
C ALA A 1 6.47 -8.58 9.63
N ASP A 2 7.04 -9.10 10.73
CA ASP A 2 8.10 -10.11 10.78
C ASP A 2 7.73 -11.47 10.21
N ARG A 3 6.43 -11.75 10.06
CA ARG A 3 5.93 -12.99 9.46
C ARG A 3 6.13 -13.05 7.94
N CYS A 4 6.40 -11.92 7.27
CA CYS A 4 6.58 -11.90 5.83
C CYS A 4 7.86 -12.65 5.41
N LEU A 5 7.74 -13.57 4.44
CA LEU A 5 8.87 -14.35 3.93
C LEU A 5 9.74 -13.61 2.90
N SER A 6 9.35 -12.40 2.47
CA SER A 6 10.00 -11.69 1.36
C SER A 6 10.13 -12.57 0.11
N CYS A 7 9.02 -13.17 -0.33
CA CYS A 7 8.99 -14.13 -1.45
C CYS A 7 9.63 -13.55 -2.71
N GLY A 8 10.45 -14.36 -3.40
CA GLY A 8 11.09 -13.94 -4.66
C GLY A 8 10.10 -13.69 -5.81
N ASN A 9 8.99 -14.43 -5.85
CA ASN A 9 7.83 -14.11 -6.68
C ASN A 9 6.61 -13.84 -5.77
N PRO A 10 6.27 -12.57 -5.48
CA PRO A 10 5.23 -12.25 -4.52
C PRO A 10 3.83 -12.33 -5.12
N TYR A 11 3.13 -13.46 -4.89
CA TYR A 11 1.74 -13.62 -5.33
C TYR A 11 0.79 -12.58 -4.72
N CYS A 12 1.09 -12.07 -3.53
CA CYS A 12 0.30 -11.02 -2.89
C CYS A 12 0.30 -9.70 -3.70
N GLU A 13 1.42 -9.34 -4.33
CA GLU A 13 1.55 -8.17 -5.20
C GLU A 13 0.81 -8.40 -6.53
N TRP A 14 0.93 -9.58 -7.12
CA TRP A 14 0.20 -9.92 -8.34
C TRP A 14 -1.32 -9.98 -8.17
N LYS A 15 -1.79 -10.38 -6.99
CA LYS A 15 -3.22 -10.44 -6.68
C LYS A 15 -3.78 -9.07 -6.27
N CYS A 16 -2.94 -8.14 -5.86
CA CYS A 16 -3.33 -6.77 -5.60
C CYS A 16 -3.65 -6.05 -6.93
N PRO A 17 -4.86 -5.49 -7.13
CA PRO A 17 -5.22 -4.84 -8.40
C PRO A 17 -4.34 -3.66 -8.81
N VAL A 18 -3.67 -3.03 -7.83
CA VAL A 18 -2.76 -1.90 -8.06
C VAL A 18 -1.28 -2.31 -8.03
N HIS A 19 -1.00 -3.62 -7.96
CA HIS A 19 0.36 -4.16 -7.94
C HIS A 19 1.28 -3.49 -6.90
N ASN A 20 0.74 -3.32 -5.69
CA ASN A 20 1.47 -2.68 -4.61
C ASN A 20 2.70 -3.52 -4.21
N TYR A 21 3.85 -2.87 -3.97
CA TYR A 21 5.14 -3.48 -3.61
C TYR A 21 5.15 -4.05 -2.18
N ILE A 22 4.22 -4.97 -1.91
CA ILE A 22 3.86 -5.49 -0.58
C ILE A 22 5.07 -6.00 0.19
N PRO A 23 5.92 -6.89 -0.35
CA PRO A 23 7.08 -7.38 0.39
C PRO A 23 8.05 -6.25 0.79
N ASN A 24 8.21 -5.26 -0.08
CA ASN A 24 9.17 -4.18 0.08
C ASN A 24 8.73 -3.20 1.18
N TRP A 25 7.49 -2.71 1.15
CA TRP A 25 7.03 -1.83 2.22
C TRP A 25 6.76 -2.59 3.53
N LEU A 26 6.44 -3.89 3.48
CA LEU A 26 6.38 -4.73 4.70
C LEU A 26 7.75 -4.83 5.37
N LYS A 27 8.82 -4.99 4.58
CA LYS A 27 10.19 -4.97 5.09
C LYS A 27 10.54 -3.62 5.73
N LEU A 28 10.23 -2.50 5.06
CA LEU A 28 10.43 -1.16 5.61
C LEU A 28 9.65 -0.94 6.92
N ALA A 29 8.39 -1.38 6.96
CA ALA A 29 7.57 -1.35 8.16
C ALA A 29 8.19 -2.17 9.30
N ASN A 30 8.80 -3.32 8.97
CA ASN A 30 9.51 -4.15 9.93
C ASN A 30 10.77 -3.51 10.49
N GLU A 31 11.48 -2.74 9.65
CA GLU A 31 12.65 -1.96 10.02
C GLU A 31 12.30 -0.66 10.77
N GLY A 32 11.00 -0.39 10.99
CA GLY A 32 10.53 0.85 11.63
C GLY A 32 10.60 2.09 10.72
N ARG A 33 10.87 1.92 9.42
CA ARG A 33 11.01 2.99 8.43
C ARG A 33 9.65 3.37 7.85
N ILE A 34 8.78 3.91 8.72
CA ILE A 34 7.36 4.15 8.43
C ILE A 34 7.15 5.13 7.26
N MET A 35 7.88 6.24 7.22
CA MET A 35 7.75 7.25 6.16
C MET A 35 8.08 6.66 4.79
N GLU A 36 9.16 5.89 4.70
CA GLU A 36 9.59 5.25 3.46
C GLU A 36 8.63 4.12 3.04
N ALA A 37 8.07 3.38 4.02
CA ALA A 37 7.04 2.39 3.75
C ALA A 37 5.78 3.03 3.18
N ALA A 38 5.34 4.16 3.75
CA ALA A 38 4.18 4.90 3.27
C ALA A 38 4.43 5.52 1.89
N ASP A 39 5.61 6.14 1.66
CA ASP A 39 6.01 6.63 0.35
C ASP A 39 5.93 5.53 -0.71
N LEU A 40 6.46 4.35 -0.41
CA LEU A 40 6.46 3.22 -1.33
C LEU A 40 5.04 2.68 -1.58
N ALA A 41 4.18 2.63 -0.56
CA ALA A 41 2.78 2.27 -0.74
C ALA A 41 2.04 3.28 -1.64
N HIS A 42 2.32 4.58 -1.46
CA HIS A 42 1.70 5.65 -2.24
C HIS A 42 2.19 5.75 -3.70
N GLN A 43 3.29 5.09 -4.07
CA GLN A 43 3.77 5.06 -5.47
C GLN A 43 2.84 4.29 -6.41
N THR A 44 2.12 3.28 -5.89
CA THR A 44 1.25 2.40 -6.68
C THR A 44 -0.22 2.59 -6.33
N ASN A 45 -0.51 3.04 -5.11
CA ASN A 45 -1.86 3.24 -4.61
C ASN A 45 -2.05 4.70 -4.17
N SER A 46 -3.05 5.39 -4.71
CA SER A 46 -3.34 6.76 -4.27
C SER A 46 -4.04 6.82 -2.90
N LEU A 47 -4.62 5.71 -2.43
CA LEU A 47 -5.46 5.65 -1.23
C LEU A 47 -5.14 4.44 -0.30
N PRO A 48 -3.87 4.16 0.04
CA PRO A 48 -3.51 3.04 0.92
C PRO A 48 -4.17 3.11 2.30
N GLU A 49 -4.41 4.32 2.82
CA GLU A 49 -5.14 4.55 4.06
C GLU A 49 -6.59 4.05 3.98
N VAL A 50 -7.23 4.11 2.81
CA VAL A 50 -8.59 3.57 2.62
C VAL A 50 -8.52 2.09 2.31
N CYS A 51 -7.66 1.69 1.37
CA CYS A 51 -7.52 0.31 0.91
C CYS A 51 -7.18 -0.66 2.04
N GLY A 52 -6.29 -0.29 2.96
CA GLY A 52 -5.95 -1.10 4.13
C GLY A 52 -7.14 -1.40 5.05
N ARG A 53 -8.23 -0.62 4.96
CA ARG A 53 -9.45 -0.78 5.78
C ARG A 53 -10.57 -1.52 5.06
N VAL A 54 -10.72 -1.32 3.75
CA VAL A 54 -11.95 -1.73 3.03
C VAL A 54 -11.73 -2.76 1.94
N CYS A 55 -10.48 -3.00 1.51
CA CYS A 55 -10.21 -4.04 0.53
C CYS A 55 -10.67 -5.40 1.07
N PRO A 56 -11.22 -6.30 0.24
CA PRO A 56 -11.46 -7.68 0.63
C PRO A 56 -10.16 -8.48 0.53
N GLN A 57 -9.25 -8.32 1.50
CA GLN A 57 -7.89 -8.87 1.39
C GLN A 57 -7.87 -10.40 1.31
N ASP A 58 -8.84 -11.08 1.93
CA ASP A 58 -9.08 -12.53 1.86
C ASP A 58 -9.27 -13.05 0.43
N ARG A 59 -9.78 -12.20 -0.47
CA ARG A 59 -9.97 -12.52 -1.90
C ARG A 59 -8.86 -11.95 -2.78
N LEU A 60 -7.99 -11.12 -2.19
CA LEU A 60 -6.91 -10.40 -2.86
C LEU A 60 -5.55 -10.82 -2.29
N CYS A 61 -4.76 -9.84 -1.84
CA CYS A 61 -3.36 -10.02 -1.47
C CYS A 61 -3.14 -11.05 -0.35
N GLU A 62 -3.98 -11.06 0.69
CA GLU A 62 -3.87 -12.01 1.80
C GLU A 62 -4.32 -13.41 1.39
N GLY A 63 -5.37 -13.52 0.58
CA GLY A 63 -5.82 -14.79 0.01
C GLY A 63 -4.80 -15.49 -0.89
N SER A 64 -3.85 -14.74 -1.45
CA SER A 64 -2.73 -15.27 -2.25
C SER A 64 -1.39 -15.22 -1.50
N CYS A 65 -1.39 -14.97 -0.19
CA CYS A 65 -0.17 -15.04 0.60
C CYS A 65 0.31 -16.50 0.68
N THR A 66 1.60 -16.75 0.43
CA THR A 66 2.20 -18.11 0.51
C THR A 66 1.99 -18.79 1.87
N LEU A 67 1.82 -18.00 2.95
CA LEU A 67 1.58 -18.52 4.29
C LEU A 67 0.11 -18.84 4.60
N ASN A 68 -0.83 -18.47 3.72
CA ASN A 68 -2.25 -18.47 4.04
C ASN A 68 -2.79 -19.84 4.42
N ASP A 69 -2.46 -20.88 3.64
CA ASP A 69 -3.07 -22.21 3.77
C ASP A 69 -2.68 -22.94 5.07
N GLU A 70 -1.44 -22.78 5.54
CA GLU A 70 -0.92 -23.54 6.69
C GLU A 70 -0.77 -22.70 7.96
N PHE A 71 -0.39 -21.43 7.83
CA PHE A 71 0.00 -20.58 8.96
C PHE A 71 -0.89 -19.34 9.11
N GLY A 72 -1.86 -19.16 8.20
CA GLY A 72 -2.62 -17.93 8.06
C GLY A 72 -1.79 -16.81 7.44
N ALA A 73 -2.44 -15.99 6.61
CA ALA A 73 -1.77 -14.93 5.87
C ALA A 73 -1.07 -13.90 6.77
N VAL A 74 -0.11 -13.19 6.20
CA VAL A 74 0.34 -11.91 6.77
C VAL A 74 -0.84 -10.95 6.69
N THR A 75 -1.13 -10.20 7.75
CA THR A 75 -2.22 -9.21 7.78
C THR A 75 -1.82 -7.93 7.03
N ILE A 76 -1.65 -8.05 5.71
CA ILE A 76 -1.20 -7.00 4.79
C ILE A 76 -2.06 -5.75 4.93
N GLY A 77 -3.40 -5.88 4.92
CA GLY A 77 -4.30 -4.72 5.00
C GLY A 77 -4.16 -3.94 6.31
N ASN A 78 -4.04 -4.65 7.43
CA ASN A 78 -3.82 -4.01 8.73
C ASN A 78 -2.47 -3.29 8.82
N ILE A 79 -1.42 -3.85 8.19
CA ILE A 79 -0.10 -3.21 8.19
C ILE A 79 -0.11 -1.99 7.25
N GLU A 80 -0.74 -2.08 6.06
CA GLU A 80 -0.94 -0.95 5.14
C GLU A 80 -1.67 0.21 5.85
N ARG A 81 -2.77 -0.09 6.54
CA ARG A 81 -3.46 0.87 7.40
C ARG A 81 -2.52 1.50 8.43
N TYR A 82 -1.78 0.67 9.17
CA TYR A 82 -0.90 1.14 10.24
C TYR A 82 0.18 2.09 9.71
N ILE A 83 0.87 1.74 8.63
CA ILE A 83 1.94 2.58 8.08
C ILE A 83 1.39 3.90 7.55
N SER A 84 0.25 3.89 6.85
CA SER A 84 -0.36 5.11 6.31
C SER A 84 -0.88 6.02 7.41
N ASP A 85 -1.59 5.47 8.41
CA ASP A 85 -2.08 6.25 9.55
C ASP A 85 -0.92 6.89 10.32
N LYS A 86 0.14 6.12 10.61
CA LYS A 86 1.32 6.64 11.31
C LYS A 86 2.10 7.65 10.50
N ALA A 87 2.26 7.45 9.20
CA ALA A 87 2.92 8.43 8.34
C ALA A 87 2.14 9.75 8.35
N ILE A 88 0.81 9.73 8.23
CA ILE A 88 -0.04 10.93 8.30
C ILE A 88 0.11 11.61 9.67
N GLU A 89 0.08 10.86 10.77
CA GLU A 89 0.34 11.42 12.12
C GLU A 89 1.72 12.06 12.24
N MET A 90 2.73 11.53 11.55
CA MET A 90 4.09 12.08 11.47
C MET A 90 4.24 13.25 10.49
N GLY A 91 3.15 13.69 9.84
CA GLY A 91 3.13 14.81 8.91
C GLY A 91 3.47 14.46 7.47
N TRP A 92 3.32 13.18 7.09
CA TRP A 92 3.49 12.75 5.71
C TRP A 92 2.53 13.47 4.77
N LYS A 93 3.06 13.85 3.61
CA LYS A 93 2.34 14.44 2.49
C LYS A 93 3.10 14.14 1.20
N PRO A 94 2.42 14.05 0.05
CA PRO A 94 3.09 13.86 -1.23
C PRO A 94 4.06 15.02 -1.52
N ASP A 95 5.23 14.70 -2.05
CA ASP A 95 6.19 15.70 -2.52
C ASP A 95 5.76 16.27 -3.88
N MET A 96 5.46 17.56 -3.89
CA MET A 96 5.03 18.29 -5.08
C MET A 96 6.11 19.24 -5.61
N SER A 97 7.32 19.22 -5.03
CA SER A 97 8.40 20.17 -5.33
C SER A 97 8.89 20.11 -6.79
N HIS A 98 8.71 18.97 -7.45
CA HIS A 98 9.14 18.73 -8.83
C HIS A 98 8.01 18.88 -9.87
N VAL A 99 6.79 19.21 -9.45
CA VAL A 99 5.64 19.30 -10.36
C VAL A 99 5.65 20.63 -11.11
N GLN A 100 5.72 20.56 -12.44
CA GLN A 100 5.74 21.75 -13.31
C GLN A 100 4.37 21.99 -13.97
N PRO A 101 3.86 23.24 -13.97
CA PRO A 101 2.62 23.57 -14.67
C PRO A 101 2.72 23.28 -16.17
N THR A 102 1.76 22.52 -16.72
CA THR A 102 1.73 22.18 -18.15
C THR A 102 0.92 23.19 -19.00
N GLY A 103 0.21 24.12 -18.38
CA GLY A 103 -0.71 25.06 -19.04
C GLY A 103 -2.02 24.42 -19.56
N LYS A 104 -2.20 23.11 -19.40
CA LYS A 104 -3.40 22.37 -19.82
C LYS A 104 -4.47 22.41 -18.72
N ARG A 105 -5.73 22.19 -19.10
CA ARG A 105 -6.88 22.11 -18.18
C ARG A 105 -7.56 20.75 -18.32
N VAL A 106 -7.93 20.15 -17.20
CA VAL A 106 -8.66 18.89 -17.10
C VAL A 106 -9.82 19.10 -16.13
N ALA A 107 -10.98 18.53 -16.44
CA ALA A 107 -12.15 18.52 -15.57
C ALA A 107 -12.45 17.10 -15.12
N ILE A 108 -12.72 16.92 -13.82
CA ILE A 108 -13.15 15.67 -13.21
C ILE A 108 -14.59 15.87 -12.71
N VAL A 109 -15.49 14.95 -13.04
CA VAL A 109 -16.89 15.00 -12.60
C VAL A 109 -17.13 13.82 -11.66
N GLY A 110 -17.26 14.13 -10.36
CA GLY A 110 -17.38 13.16 -9.27
C GLY A 110 -16.09 13.07 -8.46
N ALA A 111 -16.21 13.03 -7.13
CA ALA A 111 -15.10 13.00 -6.16
C ALA A 111 -15.03 11.65 -5.42
N GLY A 112 -15.32 10.56 -6.13
CA GLY A 112 -15.13 9.20 -5.61
C GLY A 112 -13.68 8.73 -5.78
N PRO A 113 -13.32 7.52 -5.32
CA PRO A 113 -11.94 7.02 -5.37
C PRO A 113 -11.26 7.00 -6.75
N ALA A 114 -12.04 7.07 -7.84
CA ALA A 114 -11.53 7.07 -9.21
C ALA A 114 -11.26 8.47 -9.79
N GLY A 115 -11.89 9.52 -9.24
CA GLY A 115 -11.82 10.89 -9.77
C GLY A 115 -10.80 11.71 -9.00
#